data_AF-A0A4R1LCU2-F1
#
_entry.id   AF-A0A4R1LCU2-F1
#
_cell.length_a   1.000
_cell.length_b   1.000
_cell.length_c   1.000
_cell.angle_alpha   90.00
_cell.angle_beta   90.00
_cell.angle_gamma   90.00
#
_symmetry.space_group_name_H-M   'P 1'
#
loop_
_entity.id
_entity.type
_entity.pdbx_description
1 polymer ?
#
loop_
_entity_poly.entity_id
_entity_poly.type
_entity_poly.pdbx_seq_one_letter_code
_entity_poly.pdbx_strand_id
1 'polypeptide(L)'
;MLILRARSNGFEFRKWYQTHIEPEWKDFETAVAVLDLGHRYYALIFSHVFARKFWKEGEQLTFLVPATSYTRNDGNGNVITVTRKAFTRRSLKADVWRYHLREMATHEEPLRYIRRFLLTKEEMQRVNKTAR
;
A
#
# COMPACT_ATOMS: atom_id res chain seq x y z
N MET A 1 11.53 -9.21 -4.55
CA MET A 1 10.65 -8.35 -5.39
C MET A 1 10.19 -7.06 -4.72
N LEU A 2 9.61 -7.07 -3.50
CA LEU A 2 9.15 -5.84 -2.81
C LEU A 2 10.27 -4.79 -2.62
N ILE A 3 11.42 -5.22 -2.12
CA ILE A 3 12.59 -4.37 -1.90
C ILE A 3 13.07 -3.73 -3.21
N LEU A 4 13.06 -4.48 -4.31
CA LEU A 4 13.50 -3.98 -5.62
C LEU A 4 12.60 -2.85 -6.13
N ARG A 5 11.28 -2.96 -5.96
CA ARG A 5 10.35 -1.87 -6.31
C ARG A 5 10.53 -0.63 -5.44
N ALA A 6 10.78 -0.79 -4.14
CA ALA A 6 11.11 0.36 -3.30
C ALA A 6 12.46 0.97 -3.71
N ARG A 7 13.46 0.14 -4.05
CA ARG A 7 14.78 0.59 -4.51
C ARG A 7 14.70 1.39 -5.81
N SER A 8 13.86 0.98 -6.78
CA SER A 8 13.65 1.77 -8.00
C SER A 8 13.04 3.15 -7.73
N ASN A 9 12.40 3.33 -6.58
CA ASN A 9 11.87 4.62 -6.11
C ASN A 9 12.82 5.35 -5.14
N GLY A 10 14.07 4.90 -4.98
CA GLY A 10 15.09 5.54 -4.15
C GLY A 10 15.10 5.07 -2.69
N PHE A 11 14.64 3.85 -2.39
CA PHE A 11 14.83 3.23 -1.08
C PHE A 11 16.27 2.70 -0.91
N GLU A 12 16.99 3.21 0.08
CA GLU A 12 18.35 2.76 0.43
C GLU A 12 18.30 1.53 1.35
N PHE A 13 18.06 0.36 0.78
CA PHE A 13 17.87 -0.88 1.55
C PHE A 13 19.05 -1.21 2.47
N ARG A 14 20.29 -1.10 1.98
CA ARG A 14 21.50 -1.35 2.78
C ARG A 14 21.56 -0.46 4.02
N LYS A 15 21.40 0.85 3.85
CA LYS A 15 21.43 1.81 4.96
C LYS A 15 20.33 1.54 5.97
N TRP A 16 19.11 1.29 5.48
CA TRP A 16 17.99 0.93 6.33
C TRP A 16 18.26 -0.34 7.13
N TYR A 17 18.75 -1.41 6.47
CA TYR A 17 19.09 -2.68 7.10
C TYR A 17 20.12 -2.50 8.21
N GLN A 18 21.21 -1.78 7.91
CA GLN A 18 22.29 -1.54 8.88
C GLN A 18 21.86 -0.72 10.10
N THR A 19 20.81 0.08 9.95
CA THR A 19 20.29 0.93 11.03
C THR A 19 19.25 0.20 11.91
N HIS A 20 18.47 -0.74 11.34
CA HIS A 20 17.29 -1.29 12.01
C HIS A 20 17.35 -2.80 12.27
N ILE A 21 18.21 -3.54 11.56
CA ILE A 21 18.26 -4.99 11.62
C ILE A 21 19.59 -5.44 12.20
N GLU A 22 20.66 -5.29 11.43
CA GLU A 22 22.00 -5.74 11.84
C GLU A 22 23.06 -4.82 11.24
N PRO A 23 24.08 -4.40 12.03
CA PRO A 23 25.09 -3.44 11.56
C PRO A 23 25.98 -4.00 10.45
N GLU A 24 26.22 -5.32 10.46
CA GLU A 24 27.01 -6.00 9.45
C GLU A 24 26.21 -6.16 8.15
N TRP A 25 26.79 -5.73 7.02
CA TRP A 25 26.23 -5.95 5.69
C TRP A 25 27.16 -6.87 4.90
N LYS A 26 26.69 -8.07 4.59
CA LYS A 26 27.39 -9.02 3.72
C LYS A 26 27.02 -8.77 2.26
N ASP A 27 25.81 -9.15 1.89
CA ASP A 27 25.27 -8.98 0.56
C ASP A 27 23.73 -8.87 0.62
N PHE A 28 23.12 -8.64 -0.55
CA PHE A 28 21.67 -8.43 -0.66
C PHE A 28 20.86 -9.68 -0.31
N GLU A 29 21.26 -10.86 -0.80
CA GLU A 29 20.49 -12.09 -0.63
C GLU A 29 20.56 -12.57 0.81
N THR A 30 21.73 -12.48 1.43
CA THR A 30 21.92 -12.75 2.86
C THR A 30 21.05 -11.81 3.71
N ALA A 31 21.02 -10.51 3.41
CA ALA A 31 20.16 -9.56 4.13
C ALA A 31 18.66 -9.88 3.97
N VAL A 32 18.24 -10.35 2.79
CA VAL A 32 16.86 -10.83 2.57
C VAL A 32 16.58 -12.09 3.38
N ALA A 33 17.50 -13.05 3.41
CA ALA A 33 17.37 -14.27 4.21
C ALA A 33 17.26 -13.96 5.71
N VAL A 34 18.03 -12.99 6.21
CA VAL A 34 17.91 -12.52 7.61
C VAL A 34 16.55 -11.88 7.89
N LEU A 35 15.99 -11.14 6.92
CA LEU A 35 14.65 -10.59 7.08
C LEU A 35 13.56 -11.67 7.07
N ASP A 36 13.74 -12.72 6.29
CA ASP A 36 12.83 -13.87 6.27
C ASP A 36 12.87 -14.63 7.60
N LEU A 37 14.09 -14.79 8.15
CA LEU A 37 14.31 -15.44 9.42
C LEU A 37 13.58 -14.73 10.55
N GLY A 38 12.69 -15.46 11.23
CA GLY A 38 11.92 -14.93 12.36
C GLY A 38 10.95 -13.81 11.99
N HIS A 39 10.54 -13.73 10.72
CA HIS A 39 9.56 -12.75 10.24
C HIS A 39 9.94 -11.28 10.43
N ARG A 40 11.25 -10.97 10.48
CA ARG A 40 11.78 -9.61 10.60
C ARG A 40 11.40 -8.71 9.42
N TYR A 41 10.96 -9.28 8.30
CA TYR A 41 10.35 -8.55 7.19
C TYR A 41 9.17 -7.68 7.62
N TYR A 42 8.49 -7.97 8.74
CA TYR A 42 7.46 -7.08 9.29
C TYR A 42 8.01 -5.71 9.66
N ALA A 43 9.24 -5.65 10.21
CA ALA A 43 9.92 -4.38 10.48
C ALA A 43 10.17 -3.58 9.19
N LEU A 44 10.46 -4.27 8.08
CA LEU A 44 10.64 -3.64 6.78
C LEU A 44 9.32 -3.10 6.22
N ILE A 45 8.30 -3.95 6.07
CA ILE A 45 7.08 -3.56 5.36
C ILE A 45 6.30 -2.48 6.12
N PHE A 46 6.39 -2.46 7.46
CA PHE A 46 5.78 -1.42 8.29
C PHE A 46 6.65 -0.18 8.50
N SER A 47 7.88 -0.15 7.99
CA SER A 47 8.73 1.04 8.06
C SER A 47 8.15 2.18 7.22
N HIS A 48 8.02 3.38 7.82
CA HIS A 48 7.62 4.59 7.11
C HIS A 48 8.60 4.98 5.99
N VAL A 49 9.89 4.67 6.17
CA VAL A 49 10.92 4.96 5.15
C VAL A 49 10.68 4.06 3.94
N PHE A 50 10.44 2.77 4.17
CA PHE A 50 10.11 1.82 3.12
C PHE A 50 8.77 2.17 2.44
N ALA A 51 7.70 2.37 3.22
CA ALA A 51 6.36 2.65 2.72
C ALA A 51 6.30 3.86 1.78
N ARG A 52 6.94 4.98 2.17
CA ARG A 52 7.03 6.20 1.34
C ARG A 52 7.65 5.94 -0.02
N LYS A 53 8.69 5.10 -0.07
CA LYS A 53 9.39 4.76 -1.31
C LYS A 53 8.63 3.71 -2.10
N PHE A 54 8.07 2.69 -1.45
CA PHE A 54 7.34 1.62 -2.12
C PHE A 54 6.09 2.12 -2.87
N TRP A 55 5.24 2.92 -2.21
CA TRP A 55 4.03 3.51 -2.82
C TRP A 55 4.26 4.84 -3.55
N LYS A 56 5.54 5.21 -3.78
CA LYS A 56 6.01 6.44 -4.43
C LYS A 56 5.25 7.69 -3.99
N GLU A 57 5.87 8.47 -3.11
CA GLU A 57 5.38 9.80 -2.72
C GLU A 57 4.97 10.64 -3.95
N GLY A 58 3.70 11.07 -3.99
CA GLY A 58 3.12 11.84 -5.11
C GLY A 58 2.45 11.03 -6.23
N GLU A 59 2.45 9.68 -6.19
CA GLU A 59 1.72 8.89 -7.18
C GLU A 59 0.19 8.98 -6.95
N GLN A 60 -0.57 9.27 -8.01
CA GLN A 60 -2.03 9.36 -7.94
C GLN A 60 -2.62 7.97 -7.67
N LEU A 61 -3.30 7.81 -6.54
CA LEU A 61 -4.11 6.61 -6.35
C LEU A 61 -5.52 6.81 -6.89
N THR A 62 -5.96 5.79 -7.62
CA THR A 62 -7.31 5.68 -8.15
C THR A 62 -8.06 4.70 -7.26
N PHE A 63 -8.93 5.21 -6.38
CA PHE A 63 -9.75 4.41 -5.47
C PHE A 63 -11.10 4.14 -6.11
N LEU A 64 -11.59 2.90 -6.02
CA LEU A 64 -13.01 2.64 -6.19
C LEU A 64 -13.68 2.91 -4.84
N VAL A 65 -14.44 4.01 -4.75
CA VAL A 65 -15.29 4.27 -3.61
C VAL A 65 -16.55 3.44 -3.80
N PRO A 66 -16.87 2.47 -2.92
CA PRO A 66 -18.05 1.64 -3.05
C PRO A 66 -19.32 2.50 -2.90
N ALA A 67 -20.43 2.00 -3.42
CA ALA A 67 -21.72 2.63 -3.18
C ALA A 67 -22.01 2.61 -1.67
N THR A 68 -22.51 3.72 -1.14
CA THR A 68 -22.85 3.84 0.29
C THR A 68 -24.15 4.58 0.42
N SER A 69 -25.02 4.09 1.30
CA SER A 69 -26.27 4.73 1.66
C SER A 69 -26.17 5.26 3.09
N TYR A 70 -26.53 6.52 3.29
CA TYR A 70 -26.63 7.12 4.62
C TYR A 70 -27.89 7.97 4.72
N THR A 71 -28.43 8.09 5.92
CA THR A 71 -29.58 8.94 6.19
C THR A 71 -29.13 10.36 6.51
N ARG A 72 -29.85 11.36 6.01
CA ARG A 72 -29.69 12.78 6.40
C ARG A 72 -31.06 13.43 6.50
N ASN A 73 -31.17 14.50 7.27
CA ASN A 73 -32.38 15.32 7.26
C ASN A 73 -32.36 16.22 6.03
N ASP A 74 -33.49 16.36 5.36
CA ASP A 74 -33.69 17.38 4.34
C ASP A 74 -33.93 18.76 4.98
N GLY A 75 -34.05 19.80 4.15
CA GLY A 75 -34.31 21.17 4.62
C GLY A 75 -35.64 21.36 5.35
N ASN A 76 -36.54 20.37 5.27
CA ASN A 76 -37.86 20.36 5.90
C ASN A 76 -37.90 19.44 7.14
N GLY A 77 -36.75 18.89 7.57
CA GLY A 77 -36.64 18.02 8.74
C GLY A 77 -36.97 16.55 8.51
N ASN A 78 -37.23 16.13 7.26
CA ASN A 78 -37.53 14.73 6.95
C ASN A 78 -36.23 13.91 6.82
N VAL A 79 -36.21 12.71 7.40
CA VAL A 79 -35.08 11.79 7.23
C VAL A 79 -35.14 11.16 5.83
N ILE A 80 -34.17 11.50 4.98
CA ILE A 80 -34.02 10.94 3.64
C ILE A 80 -32.80 10.02 3.56
N THR A 81 -32.95 8.89 2.88
CA THR A 81 -31.83 7.97 2.59
C THR A 81 -31.16 8.38 1.29
N VAL A 82 -29.89 8.78 1.37
CA VAL A 82 -29.08 9.18 0.21
C VAL A 82 -28.18 8.01 -0.18
N THR A 83 -28.46 7.41 -1.34
CA THR A 83 -27.60 6.39 -1.94
C THR A 83 -26.58 7.06 -2.87
N ARG A 84 -25.30 7.02 -2.50
CA ARG A 84 -24.21 7.42 -3.40
C ARG A 84 -23.77 6.22 -4.23
N LYS A 85 -23.79 6.36 -5.56
CA LYS A 85 -23.25 5.35 -6.48
C LYS A 85 -21.74 5.20 -6.28
N ALA A 86 -21.22 4.01 -6.60
CA ALA A 86 -19.78 3.79 -6.61
C ALA A 86 -19.12 4.72 -7.63
N PHE A 87 -18.00 5.33 -7.24
CA PHE A 87 -17.27 6.23 -8.13
C PHE A 87 -15.77 6.09 -7.95
N THR A 88 -15.04 6.44 -9.00
CA THR A 88 -13.58 6.40 -8.98
C THR A 88 -13.03 7.73 -8.46
N ARG A 89 -12.40 7.71 -7.29
CA ARG A 89 -11.74 8.88 -6.71
C ARG A 89 -10.26 8.86 -7.05
N ARG A 90 -9.78 9.86 -7.80
CA ARG A 90 -8.35 10.14 -7.91
C ARG A 90 -7.95 11.06 -6.76
N SER A 91 -7.04 10.61 -5.90
CA SER A 91 -6.50 11.42 -4.82
C SER A 91 -5.01 11.67 -5.04
N LEU A 92 -4.63 12.94 -4.99
CA LEU A 92 -3.24 13.41 -4.99
C LEU A 92 -2.66 13.51 -3.57
N LYS A 93 -3.32 12.94 -2.55
CA LYS A 93 -2.89 13.12 -1.15
C LYS A 93 -1.42 12.68 -0.99
N ALA A 94 -0.59 13.56 -0.47
CA ALA A 94 0.79 13.28 -0.06
C ALA A 94 0.91 12.05 0.89
N ASP A 95 -0.20 11.65 1.52
CA ASP A 95 -0.31 10.56 2.49
C ASP A 95 -0.79 9.21 1.93
N VAL A 96 -0.76 8.99 0.60
CA VAL A 96 -1.19 7.71 0.01
C VAL A 96 -0.50 6.50 0.66
N TRP A 97 0.80 6.62 0.94
CA TRP A 97 1.54 5.56 1.64
C TRP A 97 1.03 5.33 3.06
N ARG A 98 0.56 6.37 3.79
CA ARG A 98 -0.02 6.23 5.14
C ARG A 98 -1.34 5.48 5.10
N TYR A 99 -2.15 5.75 4.08
CA TYR A 99 -3.39 5.00 3.86
C TYR A 99 -3.08 3.51 3.71
N HIS A 100 -2.20 3.14 2.78
CA HIS A 100 -1.87 1.73 2.58
C HIS A 100 -1.18 1.08 3.77
N LEU A 101 -0.35 1.82 4.50
CA LEU A 101 0.27 1.33 5.71
C LEU A 101 -0.79 1.00 6.78
N ARG A 102 -1.80 1.86 6.95
CA ARG A 102 -2.91 1.63 7.88
C ARG A 102 -3.76 0.43 7.45
N GLU A 103 -4.16 0.38 6.18
CA GLU A 103 -4.95 -0.75 5.65
C GLU A 103 -4.20 -2.07 5.78
N MET A 104 -2.89 -2.06 5.53
CA MET A 104 -2.04 -3.24 5.67
C MET A 104 -1.91 -3.68 7.13
N ALA A 105 -1.87 -2.75 8.08
CA ALA A 105 -1.81 -3.05 9.52
C ALA A 105 -3.09 -3.72 10.04
N THR A 106 -4.23 -3.45 9.42
CA THR A 106 -5.52 -4.07 9.76
C THR A 106 -5.85 -5.32 8.94
N HIS A 107 -4.98 -5.71 8.00
CA HIS A 107 -5.21 -6.84 7.12
C HIS A 107 -4.68 -8.14 7.74
N GLU A 108 -5.46 -9.22 7.67
CA GLU A 108 -5.09 -10.54 8.21
C GLU A 108 -3.79 -11.08 7.61
N GLU A 109 -3.61 -10.87 6.30
CA GLU A 109 -2.38 -11.24 5.57
C GLU A 109 -1.67 -9.98 4.99
N PRO A 110 -0.82 -9.27 5.76
CA PRO A 110 -0.16 -8.04 5.31
C PRO A 110 0.75 -8.24 4.08
N LEU A 111 1.46 -9.37 4.02
CA LEU A 111 2.30 -9.72 2.87
C LEU A 111 1.48 -9.89 1.59
N ARG A 112 0.30 -10.49 1.70
CA ARG A 112 -0.63 -10.61 0.57
C ARG A 112 -1.17 -9.24 0.16
N TYR A 113 -1.50 -8.38 1.12
CA TYR A 113 -1.94 -7.01 0.85
C TYR A 113 -0.95 -6.26 -0.04
N ILE A 114 0.32 -6.21 0.38
CA ILE A 114 1.37 -5.44 -0.30
C ILE A 114 1.83 -6.06 -1.62
N ARG A 115 1.75 -7.39 -1.74
CA ARG A 115 2.09 -8.10 -3.00
C ARG A 115 1.20 -7.67 -4.17
N ARG A 116 -0.03 -7.21 -3.93
CA ARG A 116 -0.94 -6.70 -4.98
C ARG A 116 -0.37 -5.52 -5.76
N PHE A 117 0.55 -4.76 -5.17
CA PHE A 117 1.19 -3.60 -5.82
C PHE A 117 2.44 -3.98 -6.63
N LEU A 118 2.84 -5.26 -6.65
CA LEU A 118 3.89 -5.76 -7.52
C LEU A 118 3.39 -6.09 -8.91
N LEU A 119 2.08 -6.31 -9.08
CA LEU A 119 1.46 -6.45 -10.38
C LEU A 119 1.70 -5.14 -11.16
N THR A 120 2.31 -5.25 -12.32
CA THR A 120 2.50 -4.12 -13.23
C THR A 120 1.14 -3.50 -13.55
N LYS A 121 1.08 -2.18 -13.82
CA LYS A 121 -0.17 -1.52 -14.25
C LYS A 121 -0.80 -2.26 -15.45
N GLU A 122 0.03 -2.90 -16.27
CA GLU A 122 -0.36 -3.71 -17.42
C GLU A 122 -1.04 -5.03 -17.03
N GLU A 123 -0.54 -5.74 -16.01
CA GLU A 123 -1.18 -6.97 -15.49
C GLU A 123 -2.52 -6.67 -14.81
N MET A 124 -2.64 -5.57 -14.07
CA MET A 124 -3.93 -5.14 -13.49
C MET A 124 -4.95 -4.74 -14.56
N GLN A 125 -4.52 -4.14 -15.67
CA GLN A 125 -5.41 -3.84 -16.80
C GLN A 125 -5.90 -5.10 -17.52
N ARG A 126 -5.07 -6.16 -17.59
CA ARG A 126 -5.47 -7.45 -18.17
C ARG A 126 -6.51 -8.15 -17.30
N VAL A 127 -6.29 -8.24 -15.99
CA VAL A 127 -7.25 -8.87 -15.05
C VAL A 127 -8.62 -8.18 -15.08
N ASN A 128 -8.66 -6.84 -15.18
CA ASN A 128 -9.92 -6.09 -15.27
C ASN A 128 -10.65 -6.25 -16.61
N LYS A 129 -9.97 -6.71 -17.67
CA LYS A 129 -10.60 -7.02 -18.97
C LYS A 129 -11.20 -8.43 -18.99
N THR A 130 -10.64 -9.38 -18.24
CA THR A 130 -11.12 -10.77 -18.20
C THR A 130 -12.30 -10.97 -17.23
N ALA A 131 -12.54 -10.03 -16.32
CA ALA A 131 -13.66 -10.06 -15.36
C ALA A 131 -14.92 -9.33 -15.86
N ARG A 132 -15.02 -9.06 -17.16
CA ARG A 132 -16.19 -8.47 -17.83
C ARG A 132 -16.80 -9.44 -18.81
#